data_AF-A0A0B1SGP9-F1
#
_entry.id   AF-A0A0B1SGP9-F1
#
_cell.length_a   1.000
_cell.length_b   1.000
_cell.length_c   1.000
_cell.angle_alpha   90.00
_cell.angle_beta   90.00
_cell.angle_gamma   90.00
#
_symmetry.space_group_name_H-M   'P 1'
#
loop_
_entity.id
_entity.type
_entity.pdbx_description
1 polymer ?
#
loop_
_entity_poly.entity_id
_entity_poly.type
_entity_poly.pdbx_seq_one_letter_code
_entity_poly.pdbx_strand_id
1 'polypeptide(L)'
;MIKKERANKTARKYKKQLDKLEADLKELDAAETLSTKLKTATETMKHVFQCYFSILKRVPNVALLEPVLEGLSKFAHLLGVEFFEDIVLTMEGLVDQKNLRLLDQLYCINTVFVILSGEGQLLNVDPSRFYRSVYRLLNQLPFERRPEIRRKQMVVVSKALDLMINERRKQIPLSRVAAFVKRILGIATVMDDPSALCLVALVRSFFIAHSKLVQLVEEDETEGGAGGIFRSDIDDPDVSNALGTSVRPELRMLARRRHRSLNQFAQNILHSVPSTGPQKLSPQLTSM
;
A
#
# COMPACT_ATOMS: atom_id res chain seq x y z
N MET A 1 48.88 -0.90 57.91
CA MET A 1 47.88 -0.24 57.03
C MET A 1 47.80 -0.84 55.62
N ILE A 2 48.92 -1.12 54.95
CA ILE A 2 48.99 -1.58 53.53
C ILE A 2 48.21 -2.88 53.21
N LYS A 3 48.16 -3.86 54.13
CA LYS A 3 47.40 -5.12 53.94
C LYS A 3 45.88 -4.93 53.89
N LYS A 4 45.34 -4.00 54.69
CA LYS A 4 43.90 -3.68 54.76
C LYS A 4 43.45 -2.98 53.47
N GLU A 5 44.32 -2.16 52.91
CA GLU A 5 44.11 -1.45 51.64
C GLU A 5 44.15 -2.39 50.42
N ARG A 6 45.07 -3.38 50.40
CA ARG A 6 45.10 -4.42 49.36
C ARG A 6 43.86 -5.32 49.41
N ALA A 7 43.41 -5.74 50.59
CA ALA A 7 42.19 -6.53 50.75
C ALA A 7 40.94 -5.78 50.23
N ASN A 8 40.88 -4.46 50.46
CA ASN A 8 39.78 -3.62 49.98
C ASN A 8 39.81 -3.42 48.45
N LYS A 9 41.00 -3.33 47.83
CA LYS A 9 41.15 -3.30 46.37
C LYS A 9 40.71 -4.61 45.71
N THR A 10 41.04 -5.77 46.29
CA THR A 10 40.62 -7.08 45.78
C THR A 10 39.12 -7.28 45.89
N ALA A 11 38.50 -6.90 47.01
CA ALA A 11 37.06 -6.96 47.20
C ALA A 11 36.30 -6.08 46.20
N ARG A 12 36.82 -4.86 45.92
CA ARG A 12 36.22 -3.94 44.94
C ARG A 12 36.34 -4.47 43.50
N LYS A 13 37.43 -5.18 43.18
CA LYS A 13 37.62 -5.83 41.87
C LYS A 13 36.66 -7.01 41.69
N TYR A 14 36.47 -7.83 42.73
CA TYR A 14 35.48 -8.91 42.73
C TYR A 14 34.05 -8.38 42.58
N LYS A 15 33.67 -7.34 43.34
CA LYS A 15 32.34 -6.73 43.22
C LYS A 15 32.07 -6.22 41.81
N LYS A 16 33.03 -5.54 41.18
CA LYS A 16 32.90 -5.06 39.80
C LYS A 16 32.78 -6.19 38.77
N GLN A 17 33.41 -7.34 39.03
CA GLN A 17 33.24 -8.53 38.19
C GLN A 17 31.85 -9.15 38.36
N LEU A 18 31.34 -9.18 39.59
CA LEU A 18 29.97 -9.63 39.90
C LEU A 18 28.92 -8.74 39.23
N ASP A 19 29.04 -7.41 39.39
CA ASP A 19 28.12 -6.44 38.77
C ASP A 19 28.12 -6.56 37.23
N LYS A 20 29.29 -6.83 36.64
CA LYS A 20 29.39 -7.08 35.18
C LYS A 20 28.69 -8.38 34.78
N LEU A 21 28.89 -9.45 35.56
CA LEU A 21 28.30 -10.75 35.27
C LEU A 21 26.77 -10.74 35.43
N GLU A 22 26.24 -9.99 36.40
CA GLU A 22 24.80 -9.75 36.56
C GLU A 22 24.21 -8.95 35.38
N ALA A 23 24.93 -7.96 34.87
CA ALA A 23 24.51 -7.21 33.68
C ALA A 23 24.46 -8.11 32.44
N ASP A 24 25.52 -8.91 32.22
CA ASP A 24 25.61 -9.84 31.10
C ASP A 24 24.50 -10.91 31.18
N LEU A 25 24.19 -11.44 32.37
CA LEU A 25 23.08 -12.37 32.59
C LEU A 25 21.72 -11.75 32.25
N LYS A 26 21.48 -10.50 32.68
CA LYS A 26 20.22 -9.81 32.40
C LYS A 26 20.03 -9.51 30.92
N GLU A 27 21.11 -9.23 30.19
CA GLU A 27 21.08 -9.07 28.74
C GLU A 27 20.75 -10.39 28.04
N LEU A 28 21.35 -11.49 28.48
CA LEU A 28 21.06 -12.84 27.97
C LEU A 28 19.62 -13.26 28.24
N ASP A 29 19.11 -13.07 29.45
CA ASP A 29 17.72 -13.38 29.81
C ASP A 29 16.72 -12.57 28.98
N ALA A 30 17.01 -11.29 28.74
CA ALA A 30 16.19 -10.44 27.90
C ALA A 30 16.18 -10.92 26.44
N ALA A 31 17.34 -11.31 25.91
CA ALA A 31 17.48 -11.87 24.56
C ALA A 31 16.77 -13.23 24.42
N GLU A 32 16.89 -14.11 25.42
CA GLU A 32 16.19 -15.39 25.47
C GLU A 32 14.68 -15.21 25.54
N THR A 33 14.21 -14.26 26.34
CA THR A 33 12.78 -13.90 26.43
C THR A 33 12.25 -13.36 25.10
N LEU A 34 13.03 -12.58 24.37
CA LEU A 34 12.64 -12.10 23.04
C LEU A 34 12.60 -13.25 22.01
N SER A 35 13.60 -14.13 22.05
CA SER A 35 13.70 -15.30 21.18
C SER A 35 12.53 -16.27 21.37
N THR A 36 12.20 -16.60 22.63
CA THR A 36 11.05 -17.45 22.97
C THR A 36 9.73 -16.82 22.54
N LYS A 37 9.53 -15.50 22.73
CA LYS A 37 8.36 -14.78 22.23
C LYS A 37 8.23 -14.86 20.71
N LEU A 38 9.33 -14.65 19.98
CA LEU A 38 9.34 -14.72 18.52
C LEU A 38 8.97 -16.13 18.05
N LYS A 39 9.56 -17.16 18.65
CA LYS A 39 9.25 -18.57 18.34
C LYS A 39 7.77 -18.88 18.55
N THR A 40 7.22 -18.53 19.70
CA THR A 40 5.79 -18.74 20.03
C THR A 40 4.88 -17.95 19.08
N ALA A 41 5.25 -16.71 18.73
CA ALA A 41 4.49 -15.90 17.78
C ALA A 41 4.45 -16.55 16.39
N THR A 42 5.58 -17.04 15.89
CA THR A 42 5.68 -17.75 14.60
C THR A 42 4.84 -19.03 14.60
N GLU A 43 4.91 -19.84 15.66
CA GLU A 43 4.09 -21.04 15.80
C GLU A 43 2.59 -20.71 15.87
N THR A 44 2.21 -19.66 16.60
CA THR A 44 0.83 -19.19 16.66
C THR A 44 0.34 -18.74 15.29
N MET A 45 1.13 -17.93 14.58
CA MET A 45 0.79 -17.47 13.23
C MET A 45 0.59 -18.64 12.27
N LYS A 46 1.41 -19.69 12.34
CA LYS A 46 1.23 -20.90 11.54
C LYS A 46 -0.14 -21.54 11.75
N HIS A 47 -0.61 -21.66 12.99
CA HIS A 47 -1.94 -22.19 13.30
C HIS A 47 -3.06 -21.26 12.79
N VAL A 48 -2.90 -19.94 12.95
CA VAL A 48 -3.87 -18.96 12.42
C VAL A 48 -4.00 -19.09 10.89
N PHE A 49 -2.88 -19.18 10.17
CA PHE A 49 -2.91 -19.33 8.72
C PHE A 49 -3.46 -20.68 8.27
N GLN A 50 -3.19 -21.76 8.99
CA GLN A 50 -3.84 -23.06 8.73
C GLN A 50 -5.37 -22.96 8.85
N CYS A 51 -5.88 -22.22 9.85
CA CYS A 51 -7.31 -21.93 9.96
C CYS A 51 -7.81 -21.12 8.76
N TYR A 52 -7.11 -20.06 8.37
CA TYR A 52 -7.47 -19.23 7.21
C TYR A 52 -7.53 -20.04 5.91
N PHE A 53 -6.50 -20.83 5.59
CA PHE A 53 -6.49 -21.69 4.40
C PHE A 53 -7.56 -22.77 4.45
N SER A 54 -7.86 -23.32 5.63
CA SER A 54 -8.95 -24.29 5.78
C SER A 54 -10.30 -23.67 5.48
N ILE A 55 -10.53 -22.41 5.84
CA ILE A 55 -11.76 -21.67 5.50
C ILE A 55 -11.81 -21.39 4.00
N LEU A 56 -10.71 -20.92 3.39
CA LEU A 56 -10.65 -20.65 1.95
C LEU A 56 -10.92 -21.91 1.10
N LYS A 57 -10.42 -23.07 1.53
CA LYS A 57 -10.63 -24.35 0.85
C LYS A 57 -12.07 -24.89 0.93
N ARG A 58 -12.88 -24.47 1.91
CA ARG A 58 -14.19 -25.06 2.20
C ARG A 58 -15.39 -24.35 1.55
N VAL A 59 -15.19 -23.65 0.42
CA VAL A 59 -16.20 -22.81 -0.27
C VAL A 59 -16.53 -21.56 0.59
N PRO A 60 -16.78 -20.36 0.01
CA PRO A 60 -16.87 -19.16 0.81
C PRO A 60 -18.16 -19.14 1.64
N ASN A 61 -18.05 -19.50 2.93
CA ASN A 61 -18.98 -18.94 3.91
C ASN A 61 -18.74 -17.43 3.94
N VAL A 62 -19.64 -16.67 3.29
CA VAL A 62 -19.52 -15.22 3.08
C VAL A 62 -19.27 -14.47 4.39
N ALA A 63 -19.77 -14.97 5.52
CA ALA A 63 -19.58 -14.34 6.82
C ALA A 63 -18.13 -14.43 7.35
N LEU A 64 -17.41 -15.51 7.02
CA LEU A 64 -16.03 -15.73 7.49
C LEU A 64 -14.99 -15.23 6.48
N LEU A 65 -15.40 -14.91 5.26
CA LEU A 65 -14.50 -14.56 4.19
C LEU A 65 -13.78 -13.22 4.43
N GLU A 66 -14.51 -12.16 4.80
CA GLU A 66 -13.91 -10.84 5.05
C GLU A 66 -12.87 -10.86 6.19
N PRO A 67 -13.14 -11.41 7.38
CA PRO A 67 -12.14 -11.49 8.44
C PRO A 67 -10.89 -12.28 8.04
N VAL A 68 -11.05 -13.35 7.26
CA VAL A 68 -9.92 -14.17 6.77
C VAL A 68 -9.08 -13.40 5.77
N LEU A 69 -9.71 -12.76 4.78
CA LEU A 69 -9.02 -11.97 3.77
C LEU A 69 -8.38 -10.71 4.35
N GLU A 70 -9.03 -10.04 5.30
CA GLU A 70 -8.45 -8.93 6.05
C GLU A 70 -7.19 -9.39 6.81
N GLY A 71 -7.28 -10.52 7.53
CA GLY A 71 -6.16 -11.11 8.25
C GLY A 71 -4.98 -11.47 7.33
N LEU A 72 -5.26 -12.15 6.21
CA LEU A 72 -4.24 -12.47 5.20
C LEU A 72 -3.59 -11.19 4.65
N SER A 73 -4.38 -10.19 4.28
CA SER A 73 -3.87 -8.94 3.73
C SER A 73 -2.97 -8.17 4.71
N LYS A 74 -3.15 -8.38 6.02
CA LYS A 74 -2.36 -7.71 7.07
C LYS A 74 -1.11 -8.48 7.44
N PHE A 75 -1.15 -9.81 7.43
CA PHE A 75 -0.11 -10.65 8.02
C PHE A 75 0.63 -11.54 7.00
N ALA A 76 0.26 -11.52 5.72
CA ALA A 76 0.86 -12.41 4.71
C ALA A 76 2.39 -12.30 4.60
N HIS A 77 2.99 -11.16 4.92
CA HIS A 77 4.45 -10.98 4.98
C HIS A 77 5.15 -11.84 6.06
N LEU A 78 4.40 -12.41 7.01
CA LEU A 78 4.92 -13.30 8.05
C LEU A 78 4.92 -14.78 7.63
N LEU A 79 4.37 -15.09 6.46
CA LEU A 79 4.37 -16.45 5.92
C LEU A 79 5.72 -16.77 5.27
N GLY A 80 6.11 -18.04 5.35
CA GLY A 80 7.24 -18.56 4.59
C GLY A 80 6.98 -18.43 3.09
N VAL A 81 8.04 -18.15 2.33
CA VAL A 81 8.00 -17.95 0.87
C VAL A 81 7.45 -19.19 0.15
N GLU A 82 7.59 -20.37 0.75
CA GLU A 82 7.07 -21.63 0.23
C GLU A 82 5.54 -21.66 0.05
N PHE A 83 4.80 -20.76 0.71
CA PHE A 83 3.34 -20.68 0.59
C PHE A 83 2.87 -19.65 -0.44
N PHE A 84 3.75 -18.79 -0.94
CA PHE A 84 3.36 -17.60 -1.69
C PHE A 84 2.67 -17.94 -3.01
N GLU A 85 3.16 -18.95 -3.75
CA GLU A 85 2.57 -19.37 -5.03
C GLU A 85 1.13 -19.87 -4.85
N ASP A 86 0.90 -20.77 -3.88
CA ASP A 86 -0.43 -21.27 -3.54
C ASP A 86 -1.40 -20.14 -3.16
N ILE A 87 -0.92 -19.13 -2.44
CA ILE A 87 -1.75 -17.99 -2.04
C ILE A 87 -2.09 -17.14 -3.25
N VAL A 88 -1.11 -16.81 -4.10
CA VAL A 88 -1.37 -16.03 -5.31
C VAL A 88 -2.40 -16.72 -6.19
N LEU A 89 -2.26 -18.03 -6.43
CA LEU A 89 -3.22 -18.83 -7.20
C LEU A 89 -4.61 -18.83 -6.56
N THR A 90 -4.68 -18.98 -5.23
CA THR A 90 -5.96 -18.93 -4.50
C THR A 90 -6.61 -17.55 -4.63
N MET A 91 -5.85 -16.47 -4.51
CA MET A 91 -6.36 -15.10 -4.64
C MET A 91 -6.81 -14.80 -6.07
N GLU A 92 -6.07 -15.26 -7.08
CA GLU A 92 -6.47 -15.13 -8.48
C GLU A 92 -7.82 -15.82 -8.72
N GLY A 93 -7.94 -17.09 -8.29
CA GLY A 93 -9.18 -17.85 -8.40
C GLY A 93 -10.37 -17.21 -7.67
N LEU A 94 -10.14 -16.49 -6.56
CA LEU A 94 -11.18 -15.75 -5.85
C LEU A 94 -11.59 -14.46 -6.57
N VAL A 95 -10.63 -13.68 -7.08
CA VAL A 95 -10.92 -12.41 -7.78
C VAL A 95 -11.74 -12.65 -9.05
N ASP A 96 -11.56 -13.79 -9.71
CA ASP A 96 -12.34 -14.18 -10.89
C ASP A 96 -13.78 -14.63 -10.56
N GLN A 97 -14.13 -14.81 -9.29
CA GLN A 97 -15.50 -15.16 -8.89
C GLN A 97 -16.44 -13.96 -9.00
N LYS A 98 -17.41 -14.06 -9.92
CA LYS A 98 -18.40 -13.00 -10.20
C LYS A 98 -19.23 -12.52 -9.00
N ASN A 99 -19.33 -13.32 -7.94
CA ASN A 99 -20.17 -13.03 -6.77
C ASN A 99 -19.39 -12.46 -5.58
N LEU A 100 -18.09 -12.22 -5.74
CA LEU A 100 -17.25 -11.71 -4.67
C LEU A 100 -17.50 -10.22 -4.44
N ARG A 101 -17.69 -9.77 -3.19
CA ARG A 101 -17.90 -8.35 -2.89
C ARG A 101 -16.65 -7.54 -3.27
N LEU A 102 -16.83 -6.29 -3.67
CA LEU A 102 -15.73 -5.37 -4.02
C LEU A 102 -14.65 -5.32 -2.93
N LEU A 103 -15.06 -5.25 -1.65
CA LEU A 103 -14.12 -5.21 -0.53
C LEU A 103 -13.29 -6.50 -0.42
N ASP A 104 -13.91 -7.66 -0.61
CA ASP A 104 -13.24 -8.96 -0.57
C ASP A 104 -12.22 -9.07 -1.73
N GLN A 105 -12.60 -8.63 -2.95
CA GLN A 105 -11.68 -8.57 -4.09
C GLN A 105 -10.48 -7.65 -3.80
N LEU A 106 -10.71 -6.49 -3.18
CA LEU A 106 -9.63 -5.58 -2.78
C LEU A 106 -8.69 -6.21 -1.75
N TYR A 107 -9.21 -6.97 -0.78
CA TYR A 107 -8.36 -7.70 0.17
C TYR A 107 -7.52 -8.79 -0.52
N CYS A 108 -8.11 -9.55 -1.46
CA CYS A 108 -7.35 -10.54 -2.24
C CYS A 108 -6.19 -9.89 -2.98
N ILE A 109 -6.46 -8.79 -3.68
CA ILE A 109 -5.45 -8.09 -4.47
C ILE A 109 -4.38 -7.47 -3.56
N ASN A 110 -4.77 -6.82 -2.46
CA ASN A 110 -3.82 -6.28 -1.48
C ASN A 110 -2.92 -7.39 -0.91
N THR A 111 -3.48 -8.56 -0.60
CA THR A 111 -2.73 -9.73 -0.12
C THR A 111 -1.65 -10.14 -1.13
N VAL A 112 -2.01 -10.24 -2.41
CA VAL A 112 -1.05 -10.57 -3.47
C VAL A 112 0.08 -9.55 -3.53
N PHE A 113 -0.22 -8.25 -3.49
CA PHE A 113 0.84 -7.23 -3.54
C PHE A 113 1.70 -7.18 -2.27
N VAL A 114 1.15 -7.50 -1.10
CA VAL A 114 1.94 -7.68 0.13
C VAL A 114 2.91 -8.85 -0.01
N ILE A 115 2.44 -9.98 -0.56
CA ILE A 115 3.26 -11.18 -0.79
C ILE A 115 4.36 -10.91 -1.80
N LEU A 116 4.02 -10.21 -2.89
CA LEU A 116 4.96 -9.89 -3.95
C LEU A 116 5.87 -8.68 -3.61
N SER A 117 5.80 -8.15 -2.39
CA SER A 117 6.74 -7.17 -1.84
C SER A 117 7.84 -7.88 -1.02
N GLY A 118 8.95 -7.19 -0.74
CA GLY A 118 10.07 -7.77 0.03
C GLY A 118 10.69 -9.01 -0.65
N GLU A 119 10.83 -10.10 0.11
CA GLU A 119 11.42 -11.36 -0.36
C GLU A 119 10.62 -12.03 -1.48
N GLY A 120 9.31 -11.80 -1.54
CA GLY A 120 8.47 -12.33 -2.62
C GLY A 120 8.65 -11.64 -3.96
N GLN A 121 9.47 -10.57 -4.06
CA GLN A 121 9.88 -10.02 -5.35
C GLN A 121 10.74 -10.99 -6.17
N LEU A 122 11.38 -11.97 -5.51
CA LEU A 122 12.16 -13.01 -6.17
C LEU A 122 11.27 -14.09 -6.82
N LEU A 123 9.97 -14.08 -6.52
CA LEU A 123 9.02 -14.91 -7.23
C LEU A 123 8.81 -14.35 -8.65
N ASN A 124 8.99 -15.20 -9.65
CA ASN A 124 8.73 -14.87 -11.04
C ASN A 124 7.23 -14.90 -11.39
N VAL A 125 6.39 -14.33 -10.53
CA VAL A 125 4.94 -14.22 -10.71
C VAL A 125 4.63 -12.91 -11.41
N ASP A 126 3.85 -12.97 -12.51
CA ASP A 126 3.38 -11.78 -13.22
C ASP A 126 2.07 -11.24 -12.62
N PRO A 127 2.07 -10.04 -12.00
CA PRO A 127 0.88 -9.44 -11.42
C PRO A 127 -0.04 -8.71 -12.43
N SER A 128 0.21 -8.81 -13.74
CA SER A 128 -0.54 -8.04 -14.78
C SER A 128 -2.06 -8.23 -14.73
N ARG A 129 -2.55 -9.41 -14.32
CA ARG A 129 -3.99 -9.65 -14.11
C ARG A 129 -4.56 -8.87 -12.93
N PHE A 130 -3.79 -8.74 -11.85
CA PHE A 130 -4.20 -7.98 -10.67
C PHE A 130 -4.23 -6.47 -10.96
N TYR A 131 -3.29 -5.96 -11.78
CA TYR A 131 -3.37 -4.57 -12.27
C TYR A 131 -4.68 -4.31 -13.03
N ARG A 132 -5.06 -5.17 -13.98
CA ARG A 132 -6.34 -5.05 -14.71
C ARG A 132 -7.55 -5.13 -13.78
N SER A 133 -7.49 -6.02 -12.79
CA SER A 133 -8.56 -6.19 -11.81
C SER A 133 -8.77 -4.93 -10.96
N VAL A 134 -7.72 -4.36 -10.36
CA VAL A 134 -7.87 -3.10 -9.59
C VAL A 134 -8.33 -1.97 -10.49
N TYR A 135 -7.77 -1.87 -11.70
CA TYR A 135 -8.16 -0.84 -12.65
C TYR A 135 -9.68 -0.87 -12.89
N ARG A 136 -10.26 -2.05 -13.16
CA ARG A 136 -11.72 -2.25 -13.27
C ARG A 136 -12.47 -1.90 -11.98
N LEU A 137 -11.99 -2.37 -10.84
CA LEU A 137 -12.66 -2.21 -9.54
C LEU A 137 -12.75 -0.76 -9.07
N LEU A 138 -11.80 0.11 -9.47
CA LEU A 138 -11.85 1.54 -9.16
C LEU A 138 -13.14 2.21 -9.62
N ASN A 139 -13.69 1.81 -10.77
CA ASN A 139 -14.95 2.36 -11.28
C ASN A 139 -16.16 1.98 -10.42
N GLN A 140 -16.05 0.97 -9.55
CA GLN A 140 -17.14 0.54 -8.67
C GLN A 140 -17.21 1.33 -7.37
N LEU A 141 -16.12 1.99 -6.95
CA LEU A 141 -16.03 2.71 -5.67
C LEU A 141 -17.10 3.80 -5.49
N PRO A 142 -17.42 4.64 -6.50
CA PRO A 142 -18.43 5.69 -6.34
C PRO A 142 -19.84 5.17 -6.05
N PHE A 143 -20.13 3.91 -6.38
CA PHE A 143 -21.46 3.32 -6.27
C PHE A 143 -21.73 2.69 -4.89
N GLU A 144 -20.74 2.56 -4.00
CA GLU A 144 -20.95 2.04 -2.65
C GLU A 144 -21.75 3.03 -1.80
N ARG A 145 -23.02 2.71 -1.51
CA ARG A 145 -23.94 3.61 -0.80
C ARG A 145 -23.66 3.67 0.71
N ARG A 146 -22.98 2.68 1.26
CA ARG A 146 -22.72 2.56 2.70
C ARG A 146 -21.42 3.24 3.09
N PRO A 147 -21.44 4.34 3.87
CA PRO A 147 -20.25 5.13 4.19
C PRO A 147 -19.18 4.33 4.98
N GLU A 148 -19.60 3.42 5.85
CA GLU A 148 -18.73 2.57 6.64
C GLU A 148 -17.95 1.57 5.77
N ILE A 149 -18.60 1.01 4.75
CA ILE A 149 -17.94 0.08 3.81
C ILE A 149 -17.11 0.84 2.80
N ARG A 150 -17.59 2.00 2.32
CA ARG A 150 -16.78 2.90 1.48
C ARG A 150 -15.48 3.27 2.18
N ARG A 151 -15.51 3.62 3.47
CA ARG A 151 -14.30 3.92 4.25
C ARG A 151 -13.34 2.73 4.27
N LYS A 152 -13.83 1.50 4.52
CA LYS A 152 -13.00 0.29 4.46
C LYS A 152 -12.39 0.09 3.08
N GLN A 153 -13.19 0.22 2.02
CA GLN A 153 -12.71 0.13 0.62
C GLN A 153 -11.62 1.17 0.34
N MET A 154 -11.79 2.42 0.80
CA MET A 154 -10.77 3.47 0.63
C MET A 154 -9.46 3.14 1.34
N VAL A 155 -9.51 2.54 2.53
CA VAL A 155 -8.31 2.13 3.28
C VAL A 155 -7.58 0.97 2.58
N VAL A 156 -8.32 0.00 2.04
CA VAL A 156 -7.70 -1.15 1.37
C VAL A 156 -7.18 -0.76 -0.01
N VAL A 157 -7.94 0.03 -0.78
CA VAL A 157 -7.51 0.46 -2.11
C VAL A 157 -6.30 1.38 -2.05
N SER A 158 -6.20 2.24 -1.03
CA SER A 158 -5.04 3.12 -0.86
C SER A 158 -3.76 2.33 -0.61
N LYS A 159 -3.82 1.34 0.30
CA LYS A 159 -2.71 0.41 0.55
C LYS A 159 -2.35 -0.39 -0.69
N ALA A 160 -3.34 -0.98 -1.36
CA ALA A 160 -3.09 -1.77 -2.56
C ALA A 160 -2.40 -0.92 -3.64
N LEU A 161 -2.92 0.28 -3.93
CA LEU A 161 -2.34 1.17 -4.92
C LEU A 161 -0.93 1.64 -4.56
N ASP A 162 -0.64 1.91 -3.29
CA ASP A 162 0.70 2.29 -2.83
C ASP A 162 1.72 1.16 -3.06
N LEU A 163 1.38 -0.08 -2.66
CA LEU A 163 2.21 -1.27 -2.94
C LEU A 163 2.39 -1.49 -4.46
N MET A 164 1.31 -1.35 -5.22
CA MET A 164 1.26 -1.61 -6.66
C MET A 164 2.06 -0.62 -7.51
N ILE A 165 2.07 0.65 -7.12
CA ILE A 165 2.58 1.76 -7.95
C ILE A 165 3.84 2.38 -7.36
N ASN A 166 3.87 2.63 -6.04
CA ASN A 166 5.01 3.30 -5.40
C ASN A 166 6.11 2.33 -5.03
N GLU A 167 5.81 1.25 -4.32
CA GLU A 167 6.84 0.26 -3.96
C GLU A 167 7.41 -0.44 -5.20
N ARG A 168 6.55 -0.71 -6.18
CA ARG A 168 6.91 -1.33 -7.47
C ARG A 168 7.27 -0.34 -8.57
N ARG A 169 7.62 0.91 -8.23
CA ARG A 169 7.87 1.99 -9.22
C ARG A 169 8.91 1.66 -10.31
N LYS A 170 9.87 0.76 -10.03
CA LYS A 170 10.90 0.33 -10.99
C LYS A 170 10.42 -0.75 -11.96
N GLN A 171 9.33 -1.44 -11.65
CA GLN A 171 8.82 -2.58 -12.40
C GLN A 171 7.58 -2.23 -13.23
N ILE A 172 6.87 -1.16 -12.88
CA ILE A 172 5.63 -0.74 -13.54
C ILE A 172 5.93 0.24 -14.70
N PRO A 173 5.38 0.02 -15.90
CA PRO A 173 5.53 0.96 -17.00
C PRO A 173 4.75 2.26 -16.76
N LEU A 174 5.29 3.38 -17.21
CA LEU A 174 4.70 4.72 -17.02
C LEU A 174 3.29 4.84 -17.61
N SER A 175 3.01 4.17 -18.74
CA SER A 175 1.69 4.15 -19.38
C SER A 175 0.60 3.61 -18.45
N ARG A 176 0.92 2.54 -17.72
CA ARG A 176 0.03 1.93 -16.73
C ARG A 176 -0.20 2.88 -15.55
N VAL A 177 0.85 3.52 -15.05
CA VAL A 177 0.74 4.52 -13.97
C VAL A 177 -0.17 5.68 -14.41
N ALA A 178 0.03 6.21 -15.61
CA ALA A 178 -0.81 7.27 -16.18
C ALA A 178 -2.28 6.85 -16.29
N ALA A 179 -2.55 5.60 -16.69
CA ALA A 179 -3.91 5.06 -16.76
C ALA A 179 -4.58 5.07 -15.40
N PHE A 180 -3.90 4.58 -14.36
CA PHE A 180 -4.38 4.64 -12.98
C PHE A 180 -4.63 6.06 -12.52
N VAL A 181 -3.69 6.99 -12.76
CA VAL A 181 -3.84 8.41 -12.41
C VAL A 181 -5.12 9.00 -13.02
N LYS A 182 -5.34 8.79 -14.32
CA LYS A 182 -6.55 9.28 -15.01
C LYS A 182 -7.83 8.70 -14.45
N ARG A 183 -7.87 7.37 -14.24
CA ARG A 183 -9.06 6.72 -13.67
C ARG A 183 -9.33 7.21 -12.25
N ILE A 184 -8.30 7.31 -11.41
CA ILE A 184 -8.39 7.77 -10.02
C ILE A 184 -8.88 9.21 -9.95
N LEU A 185 -8.33 10.11 -10.77
CA LEU A 185 -8.79 11.50 -10.81
C LEU A 185 -10.23 11.61 -11.33
N GLY A 186 -10.59 10.83 -12.35
CA GLY A 186 -11.95 10.74 -12.85
C GLY A 186 -12.96 10.36 -11.75
N ILE A 187 -12.70 9.27 -11.02
CA ILE A 187 -13.60 8.87 -9.90
C ILE A 187 -13.55 9.88 -8.75
N ALA A 188 -12.40 10.50 -8.45
CA ALA A 188 -12.29 11.49 -7.38
C ALA A 188 -13.23 12.69 -7.61
N THR A 189 -13.51 13.05 -8.87
CA THR A 189 -14.43 14.15 -9.19
C THR A 189 -15.87 13.91 -8.71
N VAL A 190 -16.31 12.66 -8.57
CA VAL A 190 -17.67 12.27 -8.18
C VAL A 190 -17.79 11.75 -6.74
N MET A 191 -16.66 11.50 -6.07
CA MET A 191 -16.62 11.02 -4.69
C MET A 191 -16.88 12.14 -3.66
N ASP A 192 -17.18 11.74 -2.42
CA ASP A 192 -17.21 12.62 -1.24
C ASP A 192 -15.82 13.20 -0.92
N ASP A 193 -15.76 14.35 -0.25
CA ASP A 193 -14.49 15.07 -0.01
C ASP A 193 -13.40 14.24 0.72
N PRO A 194 -13.70 13.47 1.78
CA PRO A 194 -12.70 12.61 2.42
C PRO A 194 -12.12 11.55 1.47
N SER A 195 -12.98 10.89 0.70
CA SER A 195 -12.55 9.86 -0.25
C SER A 195 -11.77 10.46 -1.44
N ALA A 196 -12.24 11.59 -1.97
CA ALA A 196 -11.54 12.33 -3.01
C ALA A 196 -10.16 12.82 -2.53
N LEU A 197 -10.05 13.34 -1.30
CA LEU A 197 -8.77 13.74 -0.71
C LEU A 197 -7.80 12.56 -0.63
N CYS A 198 -8.26 11.38 -0.18
CA CYS A 198 -7.44 10.18 -0.13
C CYS A 198 -6.89 9.80 -1.51
N LEU A 199 -7.75 9.81 -2.54
CA LEU A 199 -7.39 9.51 -3.91
C LEU A 199 -6.41 10.53 -4.52
N VAL A 200 -6.63 11.82 -4.29
CA VAL A 200 -5.75 12.89 -4.79
C VAL A 200 -4.40 12.86 -4.05
N ALA A 201 -4.38 12.53 -2.76
CA ALA A 201 -3.14 12.33 -2.00
C ALA A 201 -2.31 11.16 -2.55
N LEU A 202 -2.95 10.05 -2.94
CA LEU A 202 -2.30 8.94 -3.63
C LEU A 202 -1.77 9.36 -5.01
N VAL A 203 -2.56 10.08 -5.80
CA VAL A 203 -2.07 10.57 -7.11
C VAL A 203 -0.84 11.45 -6.91
N ARG A 204 -0.83 12.32 -5.89
CA ARG A 204 0.36 13.11 -5.55
C ARG A 204 1.57 12.23 -5.25
N SER A 205 1.41 11.15 -4.47
CA SER A 205 2.53 10.26 -4.19
C SER A 205 3.05 9.58 -5.46
N PHE A 206 2.19 9.27 -6.44
CA PHE A 206 2.60 8.75 -7.74
C PHE A 206 3.44 9.76 -8.52
N PHE A 207 3.05 11.04 -8.56
CA PHE A 207 3.85 12.09 -9.21
C PHE A 207 5.25 12.24 -8.58
N ILE A 208 5.36 12.04 -7.26
CA ILE A 208 6.65 12.04 -6.55
C ILE A 208 7.47 10.81 -6.91
N ALA A 209 6.85 9.63 -6.93
CA ALA A 209 7.53 8.38 -7.22
C ALA A 209 7.94 8.23 -8.69
N HIS A 210 7.16 8.83 -9.61
CA HIS A 210 7.28 8.73 -11.07
C HIS A 210 7.40 10.12 -11.70
N SER A 211 8.61 10.68 -11.69
CA SER A 211 8.87 12.06 -12.15
C SER A 211 8.39 12.37 -13.57
N LYS A 212 8.37 11.37 -14.47
CA LYS A 212 7.88 11.52 -15.85
C LYS A 212 6.35 11.70 -15.95
N LEU A 213 5.58 11.55 -14.86
CA LEU A 213 4.15 11.85 -14.87
C LEU A 213 3.86 13.36 -15.03
N VAL A 214 4.85 14.22 -14.81
CA VAL A 214 4.72 15.67 -14.97
C VAL A 214 4.21 16.06 -16.36
N GLN A 215 4.52 15.28 -17.41
CA GLN A 215 3.98 15.49 -18.76
C GLN A 215 2.45 15.52 -18.83
N LEU A 216 1.75 14.88 -17.88
CA LEU A 216 0.27 14.89 -17.84
C LEU A 216 -0.31 16.24 -17.39
N VAL A 217 0.49 17.10 -16.77
CA VAL A 217 0.08 18.42 -16.26
C VAL A 217 0.79 19.58 -16.95
N GLU A 218 1.75 19.31 -17.85
CA GLU A 218 2.36 20.33 -18.69
C GLU A 218 1.30 21.01 -19.58
N GLU A 219 1.54 22.27 -19.91
CA GLU A 219 0.69 23.03 -20.84
C GLU A 219 1.23 22.76 -22.25
N ASP A 220 0.45 22.06 -23.07
CA ASP A 220 0.84 21.78 -24.44
C ASP A 220 0.92 23.10 -25.23
N GLU A 221 2.13 23.58 -25.55
CA GLU A 221 2.33 24.70 -26.50
C GLU A 221 2.04 24.28 -27.95
N THR A 222 1.82 22.99 -28.20
CA THR A 222 1.54 22.44 -29.53
C THR A 222 0.10 21.96 -29.64
N GLU A 223 -0.79 22.90 -29.96
CA GLU A 223 -2.08 22.62 -30.59
C GLU A 223 -1.82 21.92 -31.95
N GLY A 224 -1.57 20.60 -31.93
CA GLY A 224 -1.28 19.85 -33.15
C GLY A 224 -0.54 18.52 -32.99
N GLY A 225 -0.15 18.11 -31.77
CA GLY A 225 0.39 16.77 -31.55
C GLY A 225 -0.67 15.69 -31.78
N ALA A 226 -0.31 14.59 -32.43
CA ALA A 226 -1.15 13.40 -32.67
C ALA A 226 -1.51 12.65 -31.36
N GLY A 227 -2.03 13.35 -30.36
CA GLY A 227 -2.42 12.81 -29.07
C GLY A 227 -3.74 12.07 -29.18
N GLY A 228 -3.69 10.75 -29.20
CA GLY A 228 -4.90 9.94 -29.21
C GLY A 228 -5.76 10.18 -27.96
N ILE A 229 -7.02 9.75 -28.01
CA ILE A 229 -7.99 9.93 -26.92
C ILE A 229 -7.75 8.89 -25.82
N PHE A 230 -7.86 9.29 -24.55
CA PHE A 230 -7.92 8.35 -23.44
C PHE A 230 -9.27 7.63 -23.42
N ARG A 231 -9.22 6.29 -23.41
CA ARG A 231 -10.39 5.41 -23.45
C ARG A 231 -10.77 4.99 -22.05
N SER A 232 -11.64 5.77 -21.41
CA SER A 232 -12.10 5.54 -20.03
C SER A 232 -13.01 4.32 -19.89
N ASP A 233 -13.65 3.91 -20.98
CA ASP A 233 -14.54 2.77 -21.14
C ASP A 233 -13.80 1.41 -21.12
N ILE A 234 -12.50 1.40 -21.41
CA ILE A 234 -11.71 0.16 -21.45
C ILE A 234 -11.19 -0.20 -20.06
N ASP A 235 -11.48 -1.41 -19.59
CA ASP A 235 -11.02 -1.95 -18.30
C ASP A 235 -9.62 -2.60 -18.35
N ASP A 236 -8.74 -2.06 -19.18
CA ASP A 236 -7.36 -2.48 -19.31
C ASP A 236 -6.44 -1.25 -19.36
N PRO A 237 -5.56 -1.05 -18.35
CA PRO A 237 -4.72 0.14 -18.28
C PRO A 237 -3.69 0.19 -19.42
N ASP A 238 -3.29 -0.96 -19.97
CA ASP A 238 -2.21 -1.05 -20.96
C ASP A 238 -2.64 -0.57 -22.36
N VAL A 239 -3.95 -0.54 -22.62
CA VAL A 239 -4.53 -0.11 -23.92
C VAL A 239 -5.42 1.14 -23.81
N SER A 240 -5.42 1.81 -22.65
CA SER A 240 -6.25 2.98 -22.37
C SER A 240 -5.78 4.28 -23.07
N ASN A 241 -4.54 4.30 -23.57
CA ASN A 241 -3.89 5.48 -24.17
C ASN A 241 -3.84 6.71 -23.22
N ALA A 242 -3.54 6.45 -21.95
CA ALA A 242 -3.55 7.47 -20.90
C ALA A 242 -2.49 8.58 -21.05
N LEU A 243 -1.33 8.28 -21.63
CA LEU A 243 -0.27 9.29 -21.82
C LEU A 243 -0.61 10.31 -22.91
N GLY A 244 -1.55 10.01 -23.82
CA GLY A 244 -1.91 10.87 -24.93
C GLY A 244 -2.79 12.07 -24.56
N THR A 245 -3.20 12.22 -23.30
CA THR A 245 -4.11 13.29 -22.86
C THR A 245 -3.73 13.86 -21.49
N SER A 246 -4.02 15.13 -21.26
CA SER A 246 -3.76 15.82 -19.98
C SER A 246 -4.72 15.39 -18.85
N VAL A 247 -4.32 15.57 -17.59
CA VAL A 247 -5.16 15.40 -16.38
C VAL A 247 -5.58 16.73 -15.73
N ARG A 248 -5.21 17.85 -16.37
CA ARG A 248 -5.54 19.20 -15.89
C ARG A 248 -7.04 19.44 -15.71
N PRO A 249 -7.96 18.97 -16.59
CA PRO A 249 -9.39 19.21 -16.41
C PRO A 249 -9.94 18.68 -15.08
N GLU A 250 -9.63 17.43 -14.74
CA GLU A 250 -10.08 16.78 -13.51
C GLU A 250 -9.47 17.47 -12.28
N LEU A 251 -8.17 17.78 -12.33
CA LEU A 251 -7.51 18.51 -11.25
C LEU A 251 -8.08 19.92 -11.05
N ARG A 252 -8.42 20.64 -12.13
CA ARG A 252 -9.08 21.96 -12.04
C ARG A 252 -10.47 21.86 -11.42
N MET A 253 -11.23 20.80 -11.70
CA MET A 253 -12.51 20.55 -11.04
C MET A 253 -12.32 20.30 -9.54
N LEU A 254 -11.37 19.45 -9.17
CA LEU A 254 -11.05 19.12 -7.77
C LEU A 254 -10.50 20.34 -7.01
N ALA A 255 -9.68 21.16 -7.66
CA ALA A 255 -9.17 22.41 -7.12
C ALA A 255 -10.26 23.46 -6.88
N ARG A 256 -11.44 23.35 -7.49
CA ARG A 256 -12.56 24.28 -7.23
C ARG A 256 -13.44 23.85 -6.06
N ARG A 257 -13.22 22.66 -5.47
CA ARG A 257 -13.97 22.22 -4.30
C ARG A 257 -13.66 23.08 -3.07
N ARG A 258 -14.69 23.28 -2.22
CA ARG A 258 -14.59 24.11 -1.00
C ARG A 258 -13.67 23.51 0.06
N HIS A 259 -13.46 22.19 0.03
CA HIS A 259 -12.61 21.50 0.99
C HIS A 259 -11.14 21.93 0.85
N ARG A 260 -10.61 22.64 1.84
CA ARG A 260 -9.28 23.30 1.80
C ARG A 260 -8.14 22.34 1.45
N SER A 261 -8.03 21.19 2.10
CA SER A 261 -6.91 20.27 1.86
C SER A 261 -6.98 19.70 0.43
N LEU A 262 -8.13 19.20 0.01
CA LEU A 262 -8.36 18.72 -1.36
C LEU A 262 -7.99 19.78 -2.42
N ASN A 263 -8.42 21.03 -2.23
CA ASN A 263 -8.01 22.14 -3.08
C ASN A 263 -6.47 22.29 -3.12
N GLN A 264 -5.80 22.31 -1.97
CA GLN A 264 -4.35 22.46 -1.88
C GLN A 264 -3.59 21.30 -2.54
N PHE A 265 -4.06 20.06 -2.37
CA PHE A 265 -3.48 18.89 -3.00
C PHE A 265 -3.65 18.93 -4.52
N ALA A 266 -4.85 19.26 -5.01
CA ALA A 266 -5.11 19.37 -6.45
C ALA A 266 -4.27 20.49 -7.09
N GLN A 267 -4.15 21.65 -6.44
CA GLN A 267 -3.28 22.74 -6.87
C GLN A 267 -1.81 22.31 -6.88
N ASN A 268 -1.34 21.61 -5.84
CA ASN A 268 0.04 21.14 -5.78
C ASN A 268 0.38 20.22 -6.97
N ILE A 269 -0.53 19.30 -7.35
CA ILE A 269 -0.31 18.41 -8.51
C ILE A 269 -0.35 19.20 -9.83
N LEU A 270 -1.27 20.16 -9.99
CA LEU A 270 -1.35 21.03 -11.18
C LEU A 270 -0.06 21.79 -11.49
N HIS A 271 0.72 22.06 -10.45
CA HIS A 271 2.00 22.77 -10.52
C HIS A 271 3.23 21.83 -10.44
N SER A 272 3.04 20.54 -10.75
CA SER A 272 4.13 19.55 -10.81
C SER A 272 4.77 19.22 -9.45
N VAL A 273 3.96 19.24 -8.39
CA VAL A 273 4.34 18.85 -7.02
C VAL A 273 5.57 19.64 -6.49
N PRO A 274 5.50 20.97 -6.46
CA PRO A 274 6.62 21.79 -5.98
C PRO A 274 6.88 21.54 -4.50
N SER A 275 8.14 21.37 -4.14
CA SER A 275 8.61 21.22 -2.76
C SER A 275 8.90 22.56 -2.08
N THR A 276 9.14 23.61 -2.87
CA THR A 276 9.42 24.98 -2.42
C THR A 276 8.60 26.00 -3.21
N GLY A 277 8.50 27.22 -2.70
CA GLY A 277 7.81 28.31 -3.40
C GLY A 277 6.28 28.29 -3.30
N PRO A 278 5.58 28.98 -4.22
CA PRO A 278 4.12 29.04 -4.23
C PRO A 278 3.52 27.66 -4.53
N GLN A 279 2.33 27.38 -3.98
CA GLN A 279 1.61 26.10 -4.16
C GLN A 279 2.29 24.85 -3.57
N LYS A 280 3.32 25.03 -2.73
CA LYS A 280 3.84 23.94 -1.87
C LYS A 280 2.77 23.52 -0.85
N LEU A 281 2.70 22.22 -0.55
CA LEU A 281 1.91 21.73 0.57
C LEU A 281 2.60 22.02 1.89
N SER A 282 1.81 22.31 2.93
CA SER A 282 2.36 22.49 4.27
C SER A 282 2.89 21.15 4.80
N PRO A 283 4.03 21.15 5.52
CA PRO A 283 4.62 19.92 6.07
C PRO A 283 3.64 19.09 6.91
N GLN A 284 2.72 19.76 7.63
CA GLN A 284 1.67 19.17 8.47
C GLN A 284 0.66 18.32 7.69
N LEU A 285 0.47 18.58 6.38
CA LEU A 285 -0.43 17.83 5.52
C LEU A 285 0.26 16.67 4.79
N THR A 286 1.59 16.68 4.74
CA THR A 286 2.42 15.64 4.10
C THR A 286 2.90 14.55 5.05
N SER A 287 2.69 14.70 6.36
CA SER A 287 3.08 13.71 7.37
C SER A 287 1.94 12.78 7.82
N MET A 288 0.83 12.73 7.06
CA MET A 288 -0.27 11.77 7.25
C MET A 288 -0.15 10.62 6.25
#